data_AF-A0A7J2UVI5-F1
#
_entry.id   AF-A0A7J2UVI5-F1
#
_cell.length_a   1.000
_cell.length_b   1.000
_cell.length_c   1.000
_cell.angle_alpha   90.00
_cell.angle_beta   90.00
_cell.angle_gamma   90.00
#
_symmetry.space_group_name_H-M   'P 1'
#
loop_
_entity.id
_entity.type
_entity.pdbx_description
1 polymer ?
#
loop_
_entity_poly.entity_id
_entity_poly.type
_entity_poly.pdbx_seq_one_letter_code
_entity_poly.pdbx_strand_id
1 'polypeptide(L)'
;MAIRGLKEAVRLLSGVLAIGRESLLADLHIEPLEKNSQATVIRAVDGGSRVLFDLPGIVIGAYRVSSVEWTPFQLKDIQGDMVVESITKGDQKELLSVMGYGEDKESWEAAALAVGLRRKMLEWETIYNCVKEVSSGGTVLVDGSLDPVLAPVKEISEMALEMGKERGVNVVGVSKSSDLSSHGLPYLPLLEWKAITQGVDSSWISTIRHSKQFSTYIVKFAQHSNHVFRVDVSKDGSTEAVASLCDLCNDAGYPGYPYPLARAHNISVIDGNTARDLKFELECMLAGDESVFWKCLSRNFHKVLDGGVL
;
A
#
# COMPACT_ATOMS: atom_id res chain seq x y z
N MET A 1 -4.65 -9.72 -35.84
CA MET A 1 -3.45 -10.46 -35.41
C MET A 1 -3.35 -10.41 -33.87
N ALA A 2 -4.25 -11.10 -33.13
CA ALA A 2 -4.40 -10.91 -31.68
C ALA A 2 -4.93 -12.13 -30.88
N ILE A 3 -4.74 -13.38 -31.34
CA ILE A 3 -5.29 -14.58 -30.65
C ILE A 3 -4.19 -15.60 -30.24
N ARG A 4 -2.94 -15.43 -30.71
CA ARG A 4 -1.86 -16.39 -30.45
C ARG A 4 -1.39 -16.37 -28.99
N GLY A 5 -1.45 -15.22 -28.31
CA GLY A 5 -1.09 -15.11 -26.89
C GLY A 5 -2.18 -15.56 -25.91
N LEU A 6 -3.47 -15.48 -26.29
CA LEU A 6 -4.58 -15.82 -25.38
C LEU A 6 -4.65 -17.31 -25.10
N LYS A 7 -4.45 -18.15 -26.13
CA LYS A 7 -4.41 -19.62 -25.95
C LYS A 7 -3.21 -20.06 -25.13
N GLU A 8 -2.08 -19.38 -25.28
CA GLU A 8 -0.86 -19.63 -24.50
C GLU A 8 -1.05 -19.22 -23.04
N ALA A 9 -1.65 -18.05 -22.78
CA ALA A 9 -2.03 -17.60 -21.45
C ALA A 9 -3.04 -18.55 -20.78
N VAL A 10 -4.09 -18.98 -21.50
CA VAL A 10 -5.05 -19.97 -20.99
C VAL A 10 -4.40 -21.32 -20.75
N ARG A 11 -3.45 -21.76 -21.59
CA ARG A 11 -2.70 -23.00 -21.41
C ARG A 11 -1.75 -22.91 -20.21
N LEU A 12 -1.09 -21.78 -20.02
CA LEU A 12 -0.25 -21.51 -18.86
C LEU A 12 -1.10 -21.51 -17.59
N LEU A 13 -2.21 -20.78 -17.57
CA LEU A 13 -3.16 -20.78 -16.45
C LEU A 13 -3.71 -22.20 -16.18
N SER A 14 -4.13 -22.93 -17.22
CA SER A 14 -4.65 -24.29 -17.11
C SER A 14 -3.59 -25.32 -16.68
N GLY A 15 -2.33 -25.13 -17.12
CA GLY A 15 -1.20 -26.00 -16.80
C GLY A 15 -0.67 -25.76 -15.38
N VAL A 16 -0.61 -24.50 -14.96
CA VAL A 16 -0.39 -24.06 -13.58
C VAL A 16 -1.49 -24.61 -12.66
N LEU A 17 -2.71 -24.70 -13.17
CA LEU A 17 -3.84 -25.39 -12.56
C LEU A 17 -3.76 -26.94 -12.69
N ALA A 18 -2.86 -27.55 -13.44
CA ALA A 18 -2.81 -29.01 -13.61
C ALA A 18 -1.62 -29.68 -12.90
N ILE A 19 -0.54 -28.94 -12.63
CA ILE A 19 0.65 -29.46 -11.95
C ILE A 19 0.38 -29.58 -10.45
N GLY A 20 0.43 -30.82 -9.94
CA GLY A 20 0.76 -31.16 -8.55
C GLY A 20 0.10 -30.35 -7.44
N ARG A 21 -1.16 -29.91 -7.60
CA ARG A 21 -1.84 -29.05 -6.62
C ARG A 21 -1.84 -29.66 -5.22
N GLU A 22 -2.01 -30.98 -5.11
CA GLU A 22 -2.04 -31.67 -3.83
C GLU A 22 -0.70 -31.60 -3.09
N SER A 23 0.44 -31.75 -3.79
CA SER A 23 1.76 -31.62 -3.16
C SER A 23 2.08 -30.16 -2.80
N LEU A 24 1.65 -29.20 -3.63
CA LEU A 24 1.81 -27.76 -3.36
C LEU A 24 1.01 -27.28 -2.15
N LEU A 25 -0.18 -27.83 -1.97
CA LEU A 25 -1.05 -27.51 -0.86
C LEU A 25 -0.71 -28.29 0.41
N ALA A 26 0.01 -29.41 0.32
CA ALA A 26 0.29 -30.26 1.48
C ALA A 26 0.99 -29.49 2.62
N ASP A 27 1.92 -28.60 2.25
CA ASP A 27 2.75 -27.85 3.20
C ASP A 27 2.07 -26.55 3.69
N LEU A 28 0.92 -26.18 3.12
CA LEU A 28 0.20 -24.95 3.48
C LEU A 28 -0.92 -25.25 4.45
N HIS A 29 -0.77 -24.89 5.72
CA HIS A 29 -1.80 -25.12 6.73
C HIS A 29 -2.77 -23.94 6.81
N ILE A 30 -4.07 -24.24 6.87
CA ILE A 30 -5.13 -23.26 7.13
C ILE A 30 -5.67 -23.56 8.52
N GLU A 31 -5.66 -22.55 9.37
CA GLU A 31 -6.10 -22.63 10.75
C GLU A 31 -7.27 -21.67 10.98
N PRO A 32 -8.27 -22.03 11.79
CA PRO A 32 -9.31 -21.10 12.21
C PRO A 32 -8.67 -19.87 12.87
N LEU A 33 -9.12 -18.68 12.48
CA LEU A 33 -8.71 -17.43 13.11
C LEU A 33 -9.76 -17.05 14.16
N GLU A 34 -9.51 -17.44 15.41
CA GLU A 34 -10.36 -17.04 16.53
C GLU A 34 -10.22 -15.54 16.79
N LYS A 35 -11.36 -14.86 16.93
CA LYS A 35 -11.38 -13.41 17.20
C LYS A 35 -10.83 -13.15 18.58
N ASN A 36 -9.96 -12.13 18.69
CA ASN A 36 -9.47 -11.65 19.97
C ASN A 36 -9.85 -10.18 20.17
N SER A 37 -10.94 -9.93 20.88
CA SER A 37 -11.48 -8.58 21.10
C SER A 37 -10.73 -7.79 22.18
N GLN A 38 -9.43 -8.01 22.37
CA GLN A 38 -8.64 -7.20 23.30
C GLN A 38 -8.65 -5.74 22.83
N ALA A 39 -9.21 -4.88 23.70
CA ALA A 39 -9.25 -3.45 23.52
C ALA A 39 -7.83 -2.87 23.52
N THR A 40 -7.29 -2.61 22.33
CA THR A 40 -5.99 -1.97 22.15
C THR A 40 -6.14 -0.71 21.31
N VAL A 41 -5.20 0.22 21.48
CA VAL A 41 -5.11 1.41 20.63
C VAL A 41 -4.55 0.98 19.28
N ILE A 42 -5.23 1.37 18.21
CA ILE A 42 -4.83 1.07 16.83
C ILE A 42 -4.58 2.38 16.10
N ARG A 43 -3.37 2.57 15.54
CA ARG A 43 -3.04 3.68 14.65
C ARG A 43 -2.90 3.15 13.23
N ALA A 44 -3.81 3.51 12.33
CA ALA A 44 -3.69 3.17 10.91
C ALA A 44 -3.08 4.35 10.14
N VAL A 45 -2.12 4.07 9.26
CA VAL A 45 -1.44 5.09 8.46
C VAL A 45 -1.58 4.76 6.98
N ASP A 46 -1.95 5.77 6.18
CA ASP A 46 -1.93 5.70 4.72
C ASP A 46 -1.64 7.08 4.12
N GLY A 47 -1.21 7.11 2.86
CA GLY A 47 -0.87 8.32 2.15
C GLY A 47 -1.49 8.39 0.76
N GLY A 48 -1.78 9.62 0.34
CA GLY A 48 -2.24 9.95 -1.00
C GLY A 48 -1.19 10.80 -1.71
N SER A 49 -1.01 10.57 -3.01
CA SER A 49 -0.12 11.37 -3.85
C SER A 49 -0.71 11.62 -5.22
N ARG A 50 -0.35 12.75 -5.82
CA ARG A 50 -0.78 13.12 -7.16
C ARG A 50 0.26 13.99 -7.84
N VAL A 51 0.54 13.72 -9.11
CA VAL A 51 1.31 14.64 -9.94
C VAL A 51 0.39 15.78 -10.37
N LEU A 52 0.80 17.02 -10.07
CA LEU A 52 0.08 18.23 -10.47
C LEU A 52 0.55 18.67 -11.87
N PHE A 53 1.85 18.79 -12.06
CA PHE A 53 2.45 19.15 -13.34
C PHE A 53 3.63 18.24 -13.66
N ASP A 54 3.75 17.85 -14.93
CA ASP A 54 4.91 17.17 -15.47
C ASP A 54 5.43 18.05 -16.61
N LEU A 55 6.50 18.80 -16.32
CA LEU A 55 7.05 19.87 -17.15
C LEU A 55 8.46 19.50 -17.64
N PRO A 56 8.96 20.18 -18.69
CA PRO A 56 10.35 20.03 -19.09
C PRO A 56 11.29 20.31 -17.90
N GLY A 57 12.09 19.32 -17.52
CA GLY A 57 13.08 19.47 -16.44
C GLY A 57 12.54 19.38 -15.01
N ILE A 58 11.23 19.40 -14.77
CA ILE A 58 10.66 19.40 -13.42
C ILE A 58 9.29 18.74 -13.33
N VAL A 59 9.04 18.01 -12.24
CA VAL A 59 7.74 17.44 -11.85
C VAL A 59 7.27 18.19 -10.61
N ILE A 60 6.01 18.62 -10.58
CA ILE A 60 5.39 19.17 -9.38
C ILE A 60 4.39 18.14 -8.86
N GLY A 61 4.64 17.64 -7.66
CA GLY A 61 3.81 16.65 -6.99
C GLY A 61 3.13 17.24 -5.76
N ALA A 62 1.97 16.69 -5.42
CA ALA A 62 1.32 16.88 -4.14
C ALA A 62 1.18 15.53 -3.44
N TYR A 63 1.44 15.48 -2.14
CA TYR A 63 1.17 14.31 -1.34
C TYR A 63 0.89 14.69 0.11
N ARG A 64 0.22 13.79 0.81
CA ARG A 64 0.00 13.87 2.26
C ARG A 64 -0.10 12.48 2.84
N VAL A 65 0.21 12.39 4.12
CA VAL A 65 0.04 11.17 4.91
C VAL A 65 -0.91 11.48 6.04
N SER A 66 -1.85 10.59 6.27
CA SER A 66 -2.81 10.74 7.35
C SER A 66 -2.81 9.50 8.21
N SER A 67 -3.23 9.66 9.45
CA SER A 67 -3.43 8.55 10.36
C SER A 67 -4.81 8.58 10.98
N VAL A 68 -5.26 7.42 11.41
CA VAL A 68 -6.50 7.23 12.15
C VAL A 68 -6.16 6.54 13.44
N GLU A 69 -6.56 7.16 14.55
CA GLU A 69 -6.51 6.53 15.85
C GLU A 69 -7.86 5.88 16.13
N TRP A 70 -7.84 4.58 16.40
CA TRP A 70 -8.99 3.80 16.79
C TRP A 70 -8.79 3.26 18.20
N THR A 71 -9.83 3.41 19.00
CA THR A 71 -10.00 2.82 20.31
C THR A 71 -11.41 2.21 20.37
N PRO A 72 -11.73 1.35 21.35
CA PRO A 72 -13.08 0.80 21.49
C PRO A 72 -14.20 1.86 21.61
N PHE A 73 -13.86 3.09 21.99
CA PHE A 73 -14.83 4.15 22.27
C PHE A 73 -14.80 5.30 21.26
N GLN A 74 -13.74 5.39 20.46
CA GLN A 74 -13.51 6.56 19.63
C GLN A 74 -12.69 6.21 18.40
N LEU A 75 -13.06 6.83 17.29
CA LEU A 75 -12.24 6.98 16.10
C LEU A 75 -11.89 8.46 15.91
N LYS A 76 -10.61 8.76 15.70
CA LYS A 76 -10.09 10.10 15.50
C LYS A 76 -9.25 10.16 14.24
N ASP A 77 -9.69 10.99 13.29
CA ASP A 77 -8.91 11.29 12.10
C ASP A 77 -7.80 12.29 12.44
N ILE A 78 -6.60 12.02 11.92
CA ILE A 78 -5.43 12.88 12.03
C ILE A 78 -4.94 13.09 10.59
N GLN A 79 -5.50 14.10 9.94
CA GLN A 79 -5.11 14.47 8.59
C GLN A 79 -3.77 15.21 8.63
N GLY A 80 -2.79 14.72 7.89
CA GLY A 80 -1.52 15.42 7.73
C GLY A 80 -1.63 16.55 6.72
N ASP A 81 -0.67 17.47 6.81
CA ASP A 81 -0.58 18.63 5.92
C ASP A 81 -0.35 18.21 4.47
N MET A 82 -0.88 19.03 3.54
CA MET A 82 -0.59 18.88 2.12
C MET A 82 0.83 19.36 1.84
N VAL A 83 1.68 18.46 1.33
CA VAL A 83 3.00 18.81 0.82
C VAL A 83 2.88 19.00 -0.69
N VAL A 84 3.31 20.16 -1.18
CA VAL A 84 3.48 20.44 -2.61
C VAL A 84 4.97 20.69 -2.83
N GLU A 85 5.61 19.85 -3.64
CA GLU A 85 7.03 19.97 -3.91
C GLU A 85 7.34 19.84 -5.40
N SER A 86 8.51 20.37 -5.76
CA SER A 86 9.08 20.21 -7.09
C SER A 86 10.24 19.21 -7.06
N ILE A 87 10.22 18.25 -7.99
CA ILE A 87 11.25 17.23 -8.19
C ILE A 87 11.89 17.47 -9.54
N THR A 88 13.20 17.70 -9.61
CA THR A 88 13.86 17.87 -10.90
C THR A 88 13.90 16.54 -11.67
N LYS A 89 14.04 16.59 -13.01
CA LYS A 89 14.22 15.35 -13.79
C LYS A 89 15.52 14.59 -13.43
N GLY A 90 16.52 15.30 -12.91
CA GLY A 90 17.73 14.68 -12.34
C GLY A 90 17.39 13.88 -11.09
N ASP A 91 16.74 14.50 -10.11
CA ASP A 91 16.32 13.83 -8.87
C ASP A 91 15.34 12.68 -9.16
N GLN A 92 14.45 12.85 -10.14
CA GLN A 92 13.58 11.78 -10.60
C GLN A 92 14.38 10.55 -11.08
N LYS A 93 15.42 10.75 -11.90
CA LYS A 93 16.25 9.64 -12.40
C LYS A 93 16.98 8.95 -11.25
N GLU A 94 17.50 9.72 -10.30
CA GLU A 94 18.12 9.17 -9.09
C GLU A 94 17.13 8.33 -8.26
N LEU A 95 15.93 8.87 -8.00
CA LEU A 95 14.86 8.18 -7.27
C LEU A 95 14.44 6.88 -7.99
N LEU A 96 14.30 6.90 -9.32
CA LEU A 96 13.92 5.72 -10.10
C LEU A 96 15.03 4.66 -10.14
N SER A 97 16.29 5.08 -10.22
CA SER A 97 17.45 4.18 -10.15
C SER A 97 17.47 3.41 -8.83
N VAL A 98 17.19 4.12 -7.72
CA VAL A 98 17.06 3.51 -6.40
C VAL A 98 15.87 2.53 -6.30
N MET A 99 14.85 2.71 -7.13
CA MET A 99 13.71 1.79 -7.26
C MET A 99 13.97 0.62 -8.21
N GLY A 100 15.15 0.54 -8.84
CA GLY A 100 15.48 -0.50 -9.82
C GLY A 100 14.79 -0.31 -11.17
N TYR A 101 14.22 0.87 -11.44
CA TYR A 101 13.75 1.24 -12.77
C TYR A 101 14.90 1.82 -13.59
N GLY A 102 15.06 1.37 -14.84
CA GLY A 102 16.08 1.88 -15.75
C GLY A 102 15.91 3.36 -16.09
N GLU A 103 17.01 3.99 -16.53
CA GLU A 103 17.13 5.44 -16.77
C GLU A 103 16.21 5.99 -17.88
N ASP A 104 15.61 5.13 -18.70
CA ASP A 104 14.89 5.49 -19.93
C ASP A 104 13.39 5.82 -19.75
N LYS A 105 12.88 5.93 -18.52
CA LYS A 105 11.47 6.32 -18.30
C LYS A 105 11.31 7.84 -18.21
N GLU A 106 11.29 8.52 -19.36
CA GLU A 106 10.74 9.88 -19.45
C GLU A 106 9.23 9.81 -19.74
N SER A 107 8.45 9.40 -18.73
CA SER A 107 7.00 9.29 -18.85
C SER A 107 6.27 9.75 -17.59
N TRP A 108 4.96 9.98 -17.73
CA TRP A 108 4.05 10.26 -16.61
C TRP A 108 4.13 9.20 -15.50
N GLU A 109 4.40 7.94 -15.85
CA GLU A 109 4.58 6.87 -14.85
C GLU A 109 5.79 7.13 -13.96
N ALA A 110 6.90 7.58 -14.55
CA ALA A 110 8.08 7.94 -13.79
C ALA A 110 7.81 9.13 -12.87
N ALA A 111 6.98 10.09 -13.28
CA ALA A 111 6.60 11.22 -12.43
C ALA A 111 5.77 10.75 -11.24
N ALA A 112 4.79 9.89 -11.50
CA ALA A 112 3.95 9.30 -10.46
C ALA A 112 4.77 8.45 -9.46
N LEU A 113 5.75 7.68 -9.95
CA LEU A 113 6.64 6.88 -9.10
C LEU A 113 7.51 7.75 -8.19
N ALA A 114 8.10 8.83 -8.72
CA ALA A 114 8.94 9.73 -7.92
C ALA A 114 8.15 10.41 -6.79
N VAL A 115 6.98 10.97 -7.11
CA VAL A 115 6.08 11.57 -6.09
C VAL A 115 5.57 10.48 -5.12
N GLY A 116 5.28 9.29 -5.64
CA GLY A 116 4.85 8.14 -4.85
C GLY A 116 5.91 7.66 -3.84
N LEU A 117 7.19 7.74 -4.19
CA LEU A 117 8.32 7.43 -3.30
C LEU A 117 8.45 8.47 -2.18
N ARG A 118 8.34 9.76 -2.50
CA ARG A 118 8.34 10.86 -1.51
C ARG A 118 7.21 10.71 -0.50
N ARG A 119 6.00 10.43 -0.97
CA ARG A 119 4.88 10.04 -0.10
C ARG A 119 5.23 8.82 0.75
N LYS A 120 5.81 7.76 0.17
CA LYS A 120 6.12 6.53 0.91
C LYS A 120 7.16 6.74 2.01
N MET A 121 8.13 7.63 1.81
CA MET A 121 9.06 8.04 2.86
C MET A 121 8.32 8.71 4.02
N LEU A 122 7.45 9.69 3.72
CA LEU A 122 6.63 10.37 4.74
C LEU A 122 5.66 9.40 5.46
N GLU A 123 5.17 8.36 4.78
CA GLU A 123 4.35 7.32 5.41
C GLU A 123 5.12 6.61 6.50
N TRP A 124 6.35 6.19 6.20
CA TRP A 124 7.18 5.48 7.17
C TRP A 124 7.70 6.39 8.28
N GLU A 125 7.93 7.68 8.02
CA GLU A 125 8.16 8.68 9.07
C GLU A 125 6.96 8.78 10.02
N THR A 126 5.76 8.81 9.46
CA THR A 126 4.51 8.87 10.23
C THR A 126 4.27 7.58 11.02
N ILE A 127 4.56 6.41 10.43
CA ILE A 127 4.50 5.10 11.10
C ILE A 127 5.49 5.07 12.27
N TYR A 128 6.74 5.47 12.05
CA TYR A 128 7.76 5.55 13.09
C TYR A 128 7.32 6.45 14.26
N ASN A 129 6.73 7.61 13.96
CA ASN A 129 6.18 8.50 14.99
C ASN A 129 4.96 7.88 15.70
N CYS A 130 4.07 7.19 14.99
CA CYS A 130 2.96 6.46 15.62
C CYS A 130 3.47 5.39 16.58
N VAL A 131 4.51 4.63 16.21
CA VAL A 131 5.14 3.65 17.11
C VAL A 131 5.70 4.31 18.37
N LYS A 132 6.23 5.54 18.28
CA LYS A 132 6.69 6.32 19.45
C LYS A 132 5.57 6.80 20.37
N GLU A 133 4.36 6.96 19.87
CA GLU A 133 3.23 7.49 20.62
C GLU A 133 2.35 6.37 21.20
N VAL A 134 2.21 5.27 20.47
CA VAL A 134 1.38 4.15 20.88
C VAL A 134 1.97 3.47 22.12
N SER A 135 1.09 3.13 23.04
CA SER A 135 1.42 2.42 24.28
C SER A 135 1.70 0.95 24.00
N SER A 136 2.47 0.31 24.88
CA SER A 136 2.75 -1.14 24.80
C SER A 136 1.45 -1.95 24.70
N GLY A 137 1.43 -2.96 23.84
CA GLY A 137 0.26 -3.75 23.47
C GLY A 137 -0.62 -3.13 22.37
N GLY A 138 -0.36 -1.88 21.96
CA GLY A 138 -1.04 -1.25 20.83
C GLY A 138 -0.53 -1.74 19.47
N THR A 139 -1.24 -1.36 18.41
CA THR A 139 -0.95 -1.78 17.04
C THR A 139 -0.87 -0.58 16.09
N VAL A 140 0.16 -0.54 15.25
CA VAL A 140 0.27 0.39 14.12
C VAL A 140 0.03 -0.38 12.82
N LEU A 141 -1.01 0.01 12.09
CA LEU A 141 -1.37 -0.58 10.79
C LEU A 141 -0.75 0.20 9.64
N VAL A 142 -0.20 -0.53 8.68
CA VAL A 142 0.39 -0.02 7.44
C VAL A 142 -0.44 -0.53 6.25
N ASP A 143 -0.88 0.34 5.33
CA ASP A 143 -1.43 -0.12 4.05
C ASP A 143 -0.28 -0.59 3.14
N GLY A 144 -0.22 -1.91 2.92
CA GLY A 144 0.85 -2.57 2.19
C GLY A 144 1.75 -3.46 3.07
N SER A 145 2.85 -3.91 2.48
CA SER A 145 3.74 -4.92 3.07
C SER A 145 4.79 -4.27 3.97
N LEU A 146 5.25 -5.01 4.99
CA LEU A 146 6.36 -4.59 5.85
C LEU A 146 7.75 -4.87 5.22
N ASP A 147 7.77 -5.41 4.02
CA ASP A 147 8.98 -5.67 3.22
C ASP A 147 9.15 -4.53 2.19
N PRO A 148 9.76 -3.38 2.55
CA PRO A 148 10.02 -2.35 1.56
C PRO A 148 11.18 -2.79 0.66
N VAL A 149 10.86 -2.88 -0.63
CA VAL A 149 11.82 -3.19 -1.69
C VAL A 149 12.82 -2.04 -1.90
N LEU A 150 12.48 -0.82 -1.45
CA LEU A 150 13.18 0.42 -1.78
C LEU A 150 14.15 0.83 -0.68
N ALA A 151 15.44 0.99 -1.01
CA ALA A 151 16.49 1.28 -0.03
C ALA A 151 16.21 2.49 0.89
N PRO A 152 15.72 3.66 0.42
CA PRO A 152 15.46 4.83 1.27
C PRO A 152 14.32 4.59 2.26
N VAL A 153 13.37 3.74 1.89
CA VAL A 153 12.23 3.37 2.73
C VAL A 153 12.62 2.26 3.71
N LYS A 154 13.58 1.43 3.31
CA LYS A 154 14.05 0.30 4.08
C LYS A 154 14.63 0.73 5.42
N GLU A 155 15.56 1.67 5.44
CA GLU A 155 16.21 2.12 6.69
C GLU A 155 15.18 2.59 7.72
N ILE A 156 14.26 3.47 7.34
CA ILE A 156 13.24 3.99 8.25
C ILE A 156 12.22 2.92 8.68
N SER A 157 11.89 1.98 7.79
CA SER A 157 11.03 0.85 8.15
C SER A 157 11.68 -0.06 9.19
N GLU A 158 12.98 -0.35 9.03
CA GLU A 158 13.71 -1.21 9.95
C GLU A 158 13.82 -0.53 11.33
N MET A 159 14.03 0.78 11.35
CA MET A 159 13.96 1.58 12.59
C MET A 159 12.59 1.52 13.25
N ALA A 160 11.50 1.61 12.49
CA ALA A 160 10.14 1.52 13.03
C ALA A 160 9.82 0.12 13.57
N LEU A 161 10.25 -0.93 12.87
CA LEU A 161 10.05 -2.33 13.29
C LEU A 161 10.86 -2.66 14.56
N GLU A 162 12.13 -2.26 14.62
CA GLU A 162 12.95 -2.49 15.83
C GLU A 162 12.41 -1.69 17.01
N MET A 163 11.99 -0.44 16.79
CA MET A 163 11.38 0.37 17.86
C MET A 163 10.05 -0.22 18.35
N GLY A 164 9.22 -0.75 17.44
CA GLY A 164 7.98 -1.43 17.81
C GLY A 164 8.25 -2.60 18.73
N LYS A 165 9.23 -3.42 18.37
CA LYS A 165 9.72 -4.52 19.19
C LYS A 165 10.22 -4.08 20.56
N GLU A 166 11.10 -3.07 20.64
CA GLU A 166 11.62 -2.54 21.91
C GLU A 166 10.52 -2.03 22.85
N ARG A 167 9.40 -1.53 22.30
CA ARG A 167 8.29 -0.94 23.06
C ARG A 167 7.12 -1.91 23.28
N GLY A 168 7.16 -3.11 22.71
CA GLY A 168 6.02 -4.02 22.67
C GLY A 168 4.82 -3.45 21.92
N VAL A 169 5.06 -2.68 20.85
CA VAL A 169 4.04 -2.19 19.92
C VAL A 169 4.09 -3.04 18.65
N ASN A 170 2.93 -3.57 18.24
CA ASN A 170 2.85 -4.37 17.02
C ASN A 170 2.84 -3.45 15.79
N VAL A 171 3.68 -3.73 14.81
CA VAL A 171 3.56 -3.13 13.48
C VAL A 171 3.00 -4.18 12.54
N VAL A 172 1.87 -3.88 11.89
CA VAL A 172 1.14 -4.83 11.05
C VAL A 172 0.88 -4.23 9.68
N GLY A 173 1.44 -4.83 8.64
CA GLY A 173 1.18 -4.48 7.25
C GLY A 173 0.03 -5.31 6.70
N VAL A 174 -0.99 -4.67 6.11
CA VAL A 174 -2.11 -5.35 5.45
C VAL A 174 -2.11 -4.97 3.98
N SER A 175 -1.88 -5.96 3.12
CA SER A 175 -1.81 -5.75 1.67
C SER A 175 -3.01 -6.37 0.95
N LYS A 176 -3.67 -5.57 0.11
CA LYS A 176 -4.78 -5.97 -0.79
C LYS A 176 -4.30 -6.86 -1.94
N SER A 177 -3.02 -6.79 -2.28
CA SER A 177 -2.35 -7.60 -3.32
C SER A 177 -1.02 -8.12 -2.80
N SER A 178 -0.48 -9.16 -3.45
CA SER A 178 0.82 -9.73 -3.11
C SER A 178 1.41 -10.49 -4.30
N ASP A 179 2.69 -10.29 -4.54
CA ASP A 179 3.47 -11.04 -5.54
C ASP A 179 4.05 -12.34 -4.98
N LEU A 180 3.75 -12.67 -3.72
CA LEU A 180 4.21 -13.92 -3.12
C LEU A 180 3.60 -15.10 -3.89
N SER A 181 4.48 -15.99 -4.33
CA SER A 181 4.12 -17.17 -5.09
C SER A 181 4.94 -18.38 -4.66
N SER A 182 4.37 -19.56 -4.87
CA SER A 182 5.04 -20.85 -4.74
C SER A 182 4.97 -21.55 -6.08
N HIS A 183 6.11 -21.94 -6.65
CA HIS A 183 6.17 -22.67 -7.93
C HIS A 183 5.40 -21.96 -9.07
N GLY A 184 5.41 -20.62 -9.09
CA GLY A 184 4.72 -19.81 -10.10
C GLY A 184 3.22 -19.59 -9.85
N LEU A 185 2.68 -20.07 -8.72
CA LEU A 185 1.30 -19.85 -8.30
C LEU A 185 1.22 -18.78 -7.19
N PRO A 186 0.37 -17.75 -7.35
CA PRO A 186 0.18 -16.74 -6.30
C PRO A 186 -0.52 -17.32 -5.07
N TYR A 187 0.00 -17.03 -3.86
CA TYR A 187 -0.51 -17.63 -2.61
C TYR A 187 -1.95 -17.24 -2.28
N LEU A 188 -2.37 -15.98 -2.51
CA LEU A 188 -3.72 -15.52 -2.16
C LEU A 188 -4.81 -16.39 -2.80
N PRO A 189 -4.89 -16.49 -4.14
CA PRO A 189 -5.93 -17.31 -4.77
C PRO A 189 -5.71 -18.82 -4.53
N LEU A 190 -4.46 -19.27 -4.32
CA LEU A 190 -4.18 -20.67 -4.02
C LEU A 190 -4.77 -21.10 -2.67
N LEU A 191 -4.58 -20.29 -1.63
CA LEU A 191 -5.10 -20.55 -0.28
C LEU A 191 -6.60 -20.33 -0.18
N GLU A 192 -7.13 -19.31 -0.88
CA GLU A 192 -8.57 -19.14 -1.00
C GLU A 192 -9.24 -20.36 -1.65
N TRP A 193 -8.67 -20.85 -2.74
CA TRP A 193 -9.14 -22.07 -3.39
C TRP A 193 -9.08 -23.28 -2.43
N LYS A 194 -7.95 -23.46 -1.72
CA LYS A 194 -7.80 -24.53 -0.72
C LYS A 194 -8.89 -24.46 0.35
N ALA A 195 -9.10 -23.29 0.96
CA ALA A 195 -10.13 -23.06 1.98
C ALA A 195 -11.53 -23.47 1.46
N ILE A 196 -11.90 -23.03 0.26
CA ILE A 196 -13.18 -23.35 -0.37
C ILE A 196 -13.31 -24.87 -0.58
N THR A 197 -12.28 -25.55 -1.10
CA THR A 197 -12.33 -27.00 -1.33
C THR A 197 -12.39 -27.83 -0.06
N GLN A 198 -11.88 -27.30 1.05
CA GLN A 198 -11.95 -27.92 2.38
C GLN A 198 -13.24 -27.58 3.13
N GLY A 199 -14.12 -26.74 2.55
CA GLY A 199 -15.35 -26.29 3.19
C GLY A 199 -15.13 -25.34 4.36
N VAL A 200 -13.99 -24.65 4.41
CA VAL A 200 -13.71 -23.64 5.45
C VAL A 200 -14.55 -22.41 5.15
N ASP A 201 -15.58 -22.18 5.96
CA ASP A 201 -16.53 -21.08 5.83
C ASP A 201 -16.35 -19.98 6.87
N SER A 202 -15.30 -20.03 7.70
CA SER A 202 -15.02 -19.06 8.76
C SER A 202 -13.81 -18.17 8.43
N SER A 203 -13.47 -17.26 9.36
CA SER A 203 -12.20 -16.53 9.30
C SER A 203 -11.04 -17.50 9.50
N TRP A 204 -9.96 -17.32 8.74
CA TRP A 204 -8.82 -18.24 8.78
C TRP A 204 -7.49 -17.54 8.51
N ILE A 205 -6.42 -18.19 8.93
CA ILE A 205 -5.04 -17.76 8.77
C ILE A 205 -4.18 -18.89 8.23
N SER A 206 -3.19 -18.54 7.42
CA SER A 206 -2.14 -19.45 6.95
C SER A 206 -0.79 -18.77 7.06
N THR A 207 0.16 -19.44 7.71
CA THR A 207 1.53 -18.95 7.86
C THR A 207 2.33 -19.26 6.59
N ILE A 208 2.94 -18.24 5.99
CA ILE A 208 3.72 -18.39 4.75
C ILE A 208 5.21 -18.47 5.03
N ARG A 209 5.74 -17.53 5.82
CA ARG A 209 7.17 -17.46 6.12
C ARG A 209 7.41 -16.66 7.40
N HIS A 210 8.53 -16.96 8.04
CA HIS A 210 9.11 -16.15 9.10
C HIS A 210 10.42 -15.54 8.61
N SER A 211 10.58 -14.24 8.75
CA SER A 211 11.83 -13.53 8.48
C SER A 211 12.51 -13.10 9.79
N LYS A 212 13.64 -12.40 9.69
CA LYS A 212 14.28 -11.80 10.87
C LYS A 212 13.49 -10.61 11.44
N GLN A 213 12.66 -9.95 10.64
CA GLN A 213 11.98 -8.70 11.01
C GLN A 213 10.47 -8.86 11.19
N PHE A 214 9.85 -9.78 10.45
CA PHE A 214 8.40 -9.99 10.48
C PHE A 214 8.03 -11.42 10.07
N SER A 215 6.83 -11.82 10.46
CA SER A 215 6.15 -13.03 9.99
C SER A 215 5.12 -12.64 8.93
N THR A 216 5.00 -13.43 7.87
CA THR A 216 4.02 -13.19 6.80
C THR A 216 2.94 -14.28 6.84
N TYR A 217 1.70 -13.81 6.80
CA TYR A 217 0.50 -14.62 6.80
C TYR A 217 -0.39 -14.28 5.60
N ILE A 218 -1.24 -15.23 5.22
CA ILE A 218 -2.39 -14.99 4.37
C ILE A 218 -3.64 -15.18 5.23
N VAL A 219 -4.54 -14.19 5.21
CA VAL A 219 -5.63 -14.08 6.17
C VAL A 219 -6.94 -13.77 5.47
N LYS A 220 -8.00 -14.50 5.86
CA LYS A 220 -9.39 -14.12 5.59
C LYS A 220 -10.01 -13.65 6.91
N PHE A 221 -10.20 -12.34 7.04
CA PHE A 221 -10.70 -11.75 8.30
C PHE A 221 -12.20 -11.94 8.52
N ALA A 222 -12.99 -12.06 7.45
CA ALA A 222 -14.44 -12.15 7.53
C ALA A 222 -15.00 -13.22 6.59
N GLN A 223 -15.87 -14.09 7.13
CA GLN A 223 -16.58 -15.13 6.39
C GLN A 223 -17.29 -14.60 5.13
N HIS A 224 -17.99 -13.46 5.26
CA HIS A 224 -18.82 -12.89 4.20
C HIS A 224 -18.03 -12.06 3.18
N SER A 225 -16.73 -11.84 3.38
CA SER A 225 -15.88 -11.12 2.42
C SER A 225 -15.37 -12.08 1.35
N ASN A 226 -15.28 -11.63 0.11
CA ASN A 226 -14.62 -12.36 -0.98
C ASN A 226 -13.12 -12.01 -1.09
N HIS A 227 -12.55 -11.42 -0.04
CA HIS A 227 -11.17 -10.96 -0.04
C HIS A 227 -10.33 -11.71 0.98
N VAL A 228 -9.08 -11.94 0.57
CA VAL A 228 -8.01 -12.53 1.35
C VAL A 228 -6.83 -11.57 1.26
N PHE A 229 -6.12 -11.38 2.36
CA PHE A 229 -5.08 -10.37 2.49
C PHE A 229 -3.74 -11.01 2.83
N ARG A 230 -2.65 -10.41 2.34
CA ARG A 230 -1.33 -10.64 2.94
C ARG A 230 -1.23 -9.77 4.19
N VAL A 231 -0.82 -10.40 5.28
CA VAL A 231 -0.60 -9.72 6.56
C VAL A 231 0.81 -9.98 7.01
N ASP A 232 1.62 -8.93 7.13
CA ASP A 232 2.94 -9.00 7.71
C ASP A 232 2.86 -8.47 9.14
N VAL A 233 3.44 -9.16 10.11
CA VAL A 233 3.45 -8.77 11.53
C VAL A 233 4.90 -8.72 12.00
N SER A 234 5.32 -7.63 12.65
CA SER A 234 6.64 -7.53 13.28
C SER A 234 6.97 -8.78 14.10
N LYS A 235 8.24 -9.24 14.11
CA LYS A 235 8.62 -10.61 14.53
C LYS A 235 8.18 -11.07 15.93
N ASP A 236 8.10 -10.16 16.90
CA ASP A 236 7.62 -10.45 18.26
C ASP A 236 6.11 -10.20 18.41
N GLY A 237 5.46 -9.76 17.34
CA GLY A 237 4.03 -9.65 17.22
C GLY A 237 3.43 -11.03 16.97
N SER A 238 2.37 -11.31 17.71
CA SER A 238 1.80 -12.62 17.81
C SER A 238 0.59 -12.77 16.88
N THR A 239 0.11 -13.98 16.61
CA THR A 239 -1.11 -14.18 15.79
C THR A 239 -2.33 -13.52 16.42
N GLU A 240 -2.28 -13.25 17.73
CA GLU A 240 -3.26 -12.45 18.47
C GLU A 240 -3.38 -11.02 17.94
N ALA A 241 -2.29 -10.40 17.47
CA ALA A 241 -2.35 -9.08 16.84
C ALA A 241 -3.17 -9.14 15.55
N VAL A 242 -3.03 -10.20 14.74
CA VAL A 242 -3.85 -10.44 13.55
C VAL A 242 -5.31 -10.71 13.94
N ALA A 243 -5.54 -11.56 14.93
CA ALA A 243 -6.87 -11.90 15.44
C ALA A 243 -7.63 -10.66 15.95
N SER A 244 -6.93 -9.68 16.51
CA SER A 244 -7.53 -8.42 16.98
C SER A 244 -8.11 -7.55 15.84
N LEU A 245 -7.65 -7.75 14.60
CA LEU A 245 -8.14 -7.00 13.45
C LEU A 245 -9.47 -7.53 12.94
N CYS A 246 -9.87 -8.75 13.28
CA CYS A 246 -11.11 -9.36 12.79
C CYS A 246 -12.34 -8.50 13.08
N ASP A 247 -12.39 -7.85 14.25
CA ASP A 247 -13.52 -6.98 14.63
C ASP A 247 -13.53 -5.66 13.84
N LEU A 248 -12.36 -5.18 13.40
CA LEU A 248 -12.25 -4.01 12.52
C LEU A 248 -12.63 -4.30 11.07
N CYS A 249 -12.73 -5.57 10.69
CA CYS A 249 -12.99 -6.02 9.33
C CYS A 249 -14.47 -6.32 9.05
N ASN A 250 -15.38 -6.01 10.00
CA ASN A 250 -16.81 -6.26 9.88
C ASN A 250 -17.62 -5.02 9.43
N ASP A 251 -16.96 -4.04 8.81
CA ASP A 251 -17.61 -2.84 8.28
C ASP A 251 -18.35 -3.14 6.96
N ALA A 252 -19.56 -2.59 6.82
CA ALA A 252 -20.40 -2.83 5.63
C ALA A 252 -19.86 -2.15 4.36
N GLY A 253 -19.11 -1.05 4.49
CA GLY A 253 -18.47 -0.37 3.37
C GLY A 253 -17.17 -1.05 2.92
N TYR A 254 -16.48 -1.72 3.84
CA TYR A 254 -15.19 -2.36 3.59
C TYR A 254 -15.14 -3.82 4.13
N PRO A 255 -15.99 -4.73 3.63
CA PRO A 255 -16.12 -6.07 4.19
C PRO A 255 -14.80 -6.86 4.08
N GLY A 256 -14.28 -7.29 5.23
CA GLY A 256 -13.04 -8.06 5.36
C GLY A 256 -11.77 -7.22 5.43
N TYR A 257 -11.83 -5.90 5.30
CA TYR A 257 -10.65 -5.02 5.37
C TYR A 257 -10.72 -4.12 6.61
N PRO A 258 -9.60 -3.89 7.34
CA PRO A 258 -9.65 -3.12 8.58
C PRO A 258 -10.15 -1.69 8.34
N TYR A 259 -11.28 -1.34 8.96
CA TYR A 259 -11.91 -0.04 8.78
C TYR A 259 -10.98 1.16 9.08
N PRO A 260 -10.10 1.13 10.12
CA PRO A 260 -9.15 2.23 10.33
C PRO A 260 -8.22 2.48 9.15
N LEU A 261 -7.78 1.44 8.43
CA LEU A 261 -6.97 1.60 7.20
C LEU A 261 -7.81 2.20 6.07
N ALA A 262 -9.04 1.73 5.88
CA ALA A 262 -9.95 2.31 4.89
C ALA A 262 -10.20 3.80 5.17
N ARG A 263 -10.35 4.17 6.44
CA ARG A 263 -10.53 5.56 6.84
C ARG A 263 -9.27 6.39 6.59
N ALA A 264 -8.09 5.88 6.96
CA ALA A 264 -6.80 6.55 6.71
C ALA A 264 -6.59 6.81 5.21
N HIS A 265 -6.94 5.84 4.37
CA HIS A 265 -6.96 5.98 2.92
C HIS A 265 -7.87 7.12 2.48
N ASN A 266 -9.14 7.09 2.90
CA ASN A 266 -10.12 8.08 2.46
C ASN A 266 -9.73 9.53 2.78
N ILE A 267 -9.12 9.78 3.94
CA ILE A 267 -8.72 11.14 4.35
C ILE A 267 -7.39 11.58 3.74
N SER A 268 -6.56 10.65 3.27
CA SER A 268 -5.29 10.95 2.59
C SER A 268 -5.46 11.24 1.09
N VAL A 269 -6.55 10.76 0.49
CA VAL A 269 -6.86 10.93 -0.94
C VAL A 269 -6.72 12.39 -1.40
N ILE A 270 -6.06 12.56 -2.54
CA ILE A 270 -5.97 13.82 -3.29
C ILE A 270 -6.83 13.66 -4.55
N ASP A 271 -8.10 14.02 -4.42
CA ASP A 271 -9.08 13.86 -5.48
C ASP A 271 -8.86 14.85 -6.64
N GLY A 272 -9.67 14.71 -7.69
CA GLY A 272 -9.55 15.52 -8.89
C GLY A 272 -9.85 17.00 -8.67
N ASN A 273 -10.68 17.34 -7.69
CA ASN A 273 -11.04 18.72 -7.38
C ASN A 273 -9.91 19.39 -6.60
N THR A 274 -9.43 18.76 -5.53
CA THR A 274 -8.26 19.20 -4.75
C THR A 274 -7.05 19.42 -5.67
N ALA A 275 -6.79 18.49 -6.58
CA ALA A 275 -5.68 18.63 -7.52
C ALA A 275 -5.88 19.78 -8.53
N ARG A 276 -7.13 20.11 -8.88
CA ARG A 276 -7.43 21.26 -9.75
C ARG A 276 -7.23 22.57 -9.00
N ASP A 277 -7.68 22.64 -7.75
CA ASP A 277 -7.56 23.82 -6.90
C ASP A 277 -6.08 24.12 -6.61
N LEU A 278 -5.28 23.11 -6.25
CA LEU A 278 -3.83 23.25 -6.07
C LEU A 278 -3.12 23.75 -7.34
N LYS A 279 -3.52 23.27 -8.52
CA LYS A 279 -2.96 23.75 -9.80
C LYS A 279 -3.30 25.22 -10.01
N PHE A 280 -4.55 25.61 -9.76
CA PHE A 280 -4.99 26.99 -9.90
C PHE A 280 -4.26 27.93 -8.94
N GLU A 281 -4.08 27.51 -7.68
CA GLU A 281 -3.31 28.27 -6.68
C GLU A 281 -1.86 28.46 -7.11
N LEU A 282 -1.20 27.40 -7.57
CA LEU A 282 0.17 27.47 -8.11
C LEU A 282 0.25 28.42 -9.32
N GLU A 283 -0.71 28.35 -10.24
CA GLU A 283 -0.77 29.26 -11.40
C GLU A 283 -0.98 30.72 -10.98
N CYS A 284 -1.78 30.98 -9.94
CA CYS A 284 -1.97 32.32 -9.39
C CYS A 284 -0.72 32.86 -8.71
N MET A 285 0.02 32.00 -7.98
CA MET A 285 1.28 32.38 -7.32
C MET A 285 2.37 32.77 -8.32
N LEU A 286 2.35 32.17 -9.52
CA LEU A 286 3.29 32.42 -10.61
C LEU A 286 2.88 33.60 -11.52
N ALA A 287 1.97 34.48 -11.07
CA ALA A 287 1.54 35.65 -11.84
C ALA A 287 2.65 36.72 -11.94
N GLY A 288 2.67 37.49 -13.05
CA GLY A 288 3.69 38.53 -13.33
C GLY A 288 4.65 38.13 -14.45
N ASP A 289 5.92 38.56 -14.41
CA ASP A 289 6.94 38.20 -15.42
C ASP A 289 7.21 36.68 -15.45
N GLU A 290 7.07 36.02 -14.30
CA GLU A 290 7.11 34.56 -14.16
C GLU A 290 5.98 33.86 -14.93
N SER A 291 4.87 34.55 -15.21
CA SER A 291 3.75 33.98 -15.97
C SER A 291 4.11 33.71 -17.44
N VAL A 292 5.04 34.47 -18.01
CA VAL A 292 5.50 34.26 -19.39
C VAL A 292 6.38 33.02 -19.47
N PHE A 293 7.31 32.88 -18.53
CA PHE A 293 8.16 31.69 -18.43
C PHE A 293 7.33 30.44 -18.09
N TRP A 294 6.38 30.54 -17.17
CA TRP A 294 5.44 29.45 -16.85
C TRP A 294 4.62 29.03 -18.07
N LYS A 295 4.11 29.97 -18.86
CA LYS A 295 3.43 29.68 -20.14
C LYS A 295 4.38 29.03 -21.15
N CYS A 296 5.66 29.38 -21.16
CA CYS A 296 6.65 28.72 -22.02
C CYS A 296 6.94 27.29 -21.55
N LEU A 297 7.05 27.07 -20.24
CA LEU A 297 7.35 25.79 -19.61
C LEU A 297 6.17 24.81 -19.70
N SER A 298 4.94 25.31 -19.57
CA SER A 298 3.71 24.50 -19.63
C SER A 298 3.21 24.19 -21.05
N ARG A 299 3.83 24.76 -22.09
CA ARG A 299 3.59 24.39 -23.49
C ARG A 299 4.13 22.98 -23.75
N ASN A 300 3.29 21.99 -23.54
CA ASN A 300 3.57 20.61 -23.91
C ASN A 300 2.81 20.26 -25.20
N PHE A 301 3.53 20.18 -26.33
CA PHE A 301 2.96 19.86 -27.63
C PHE A 301 2.44 18.41 -27.71
N HIS A 302 2.87 17.50 -26.82
CA HIS A 302 2.33 16.13 -26.76
C HIS A 302 0.85 16.12 -26.37
N LYS A 303 0.40 17.02 -25.49
CA LYS A 303 -1.04 17.14 -25.16
C LYS A 303 -1.90 17.59 -26.35
N VAL A 304 -1.31 18.27 -27.34
CA VAL A 304 -1.98 18.66 -28.59
C VAL A 304 -2.05 17.48 -29.57
N LEU A 305 -1.05 16.59 -29.53
CA LEU A 305 -1.01 15.37 -30.35
C LEU A 305 -1.91 14.25 -29.79
N ASP A 306 -2.00 14.13 -28.47
CA ASP A 306 -2.84 13.14 -27.79
C ASP A 306 -4.33 13.57 -27.71
N GLY A 307 -4.63 14.82 -28.08
CA GLY A 307 -5.95 15.48 -28.04
C GLY A 307 -6.86 15.17 -29.22
N GLY A 308 -6.83 13.95 -29.74
CA GLY A 308 -7.88 13.39 -30.57
C GLY A 308 -8.76 12.47 -29.73
N VAL A 309 -9.89 12.99 -29.28
CA VAL A 309 -11.04 12.38 -28.57
C VAL A 309 -11.24 12.97 -27.18
N LEU A 310 -12.22 13.89 -27.13
CA LEU A 310 -12.93 14.38 -25.94
C LEU A 310 -13.77 13.27 -25.30
#